data_AF-A0A646IID6-F1
#
_entry.id   AF-A0A646IID6-F1
#
_cell.length_a   1.000
_cell.length_b   1.000
_cell.length_c   1.000
_cell.angle_alpha   90.00
_cell.angle_beta   90.00
_cell.angle_gamma   90.00
#
_symmetry.space_group_name_H-M   'P 1'
#
loop_
_entity.id
_entity.type
_entity.pdbx_description
1 polymer ?
#
loop_
_entity_poly.entity_id
_entity_poly.type
_entity_poly.pdbx_seq_one_letter_code
_entity_poly.pdbx_strand_id
1 'polypeptide(L)'
;NRPAYNSECHATREMGVGELNNSYEDAELADVIVAVGCNPYETQTNYFLAHWLPNLQGQTVDKRKQRFPGETPVPAKIIFVDPRRTSTVAIAEQVAGKPNVLHLDIEPGTDTALFNGLFTYVIDQGWHDTAFIASYTKGFDAAMKANRMSLE
;
A
#
# COMPACT_ATOMS: atom_id res chain seq x y z
N ASN A 1 -1.50 -8.38 -16.42
CA ASN A 1 -0.10 -8.44 -15.97
C ASN A 1 0.08 -9.72 -15.17
N ARG A 2 1.16 -10.51 -15.37
CA ARG A 2 1.44 -11.68 -14.52
C ARG A 2 2.54 -11.31 -13.51
N PRO A 3 2.19 -10.69 -12.35
CA PRO A 3 3.17 -10.16 -11.40
C PRO A 3 4.22 -11.18 -10.98
N ALA A 4 3.86 -12.46 -10.87
CA ALA A 4 4.78 -13.52 -10.46
C ALA A 4 5.91 -13.88 -11.46
N TYR A 5 5.89 -13.35 -12.69
CA TYR A 5 6.86 -13.68 -13.74
C TYR A 5 7.66 -12.48 -14.25
N ASN A 6 7.62 -11.33 -13.57
CA ASN A 6 8.48 -10.19 -13.91
C ASN A 6 9.87 -10.33 -13.24
N SER A 7 10.86 -9.64 -13.79
CA SER A 7 12.21 -9.53 -13.21
C SER A 7 12.25 -8.72 -11.90
N GLU A 8 11.12 -8.19 -11.45
CA GLU A 8 11.01 -7.29 -10.30
C GLU A 8 10.77 -8.07 -8.99
N CYS A 9 10.43 -9.36 -9.05
CA CYS A 9 10.11 -10.16 -7.86
C CYS A 9 11.31 -10.83 -7.16
N HIS A 10 12.54 -10.65 -7.65
CA HIS A 10 13.72 -11.30 -7.02
C HIS A 10 13.89 -10.85 -5.57
N ALA A 11 13.86 -9.53 -5.32
CA ALA A 11 14.14 -8.96 -4.00
C ALA A 11 13.15 -9.47 -2.93
N THR A 12 11.84 -9.37 -3.18
CA THR A 12 10.83 -9.80 -2.19
C THR A 12 10.93 -11.29 -1.86
N ARG A 13 11.23 -12.14 -2.87
CA ARG A 13 11.44 -13.58 -2.67
C ARG A 13 12.70 -13.88 -1.86
N GLU A 14 13.81 -13.19 -2.15
CA GLU A 14 15.05 -13.29 -1.37
C GLU A 14 14.88 -12.81 0.08
N MET A 15 13.98 -11.84 0.30
CA MET A 15 13.55 -11.40 1.63
C MET A 15 12.62 -12.40 2.34
N GLY A 16 12.14 -13.44 1.65
CA GLY A 16 11.26 -14.47 2.20
C GLY A 16 9.75 -14.19 2.04
N VAL A 17 9.37 -13.17 1.28
CA VAL A 17 7.97 -12.75 1.08
C VAL A 17 7.62 -12.94 -0.40
N GLY A 18 6.93 -14.03 -0.73
CA GLY A 18 6.40 -14.24 -2.09
C GLY A 18 5.41 -13.14 -2.49
N GLU A 19 5.43 -12.69 -3.73
CA GLU A 19 4.70 -11.48 -4.18
C GLU A 19 3.16 -11.61 -4.20
N LEU A 20 2.63 -12.84 -4.20
CA LEU A 20 1.19 -13.15 -4.11
C LEU A 20 0.87 -13.75 -2.73
N ASN A 21 1.02 -12.96 -1.68
CA ASN A 21 0.95 -13.40 -0.28
C ASN A 21 -0.38 -13.09 0.44
N ASN A 22 -1.31 -12.41 -0.23
CA ASN A 22 -2.62 -12.06 0.32
C ASN A 22 -3.76 -12.59 -0.54
N SER A 23 -4.99 -12.33 -0.09
CA SER A 23 -6.22 -12.59 -0.83
C SER A 23 -6.80 -11.29 -1.37
N TYR A 24 -7.72 -11.39 -2.33
CA TYR A 24 -8.49 -10.21 -2.77
C TYR A 24 -9.39 -9.65 -1.68
N GLU A 25 -9.79 -10.47 -0.70
CA GLU A 25 -10.58 -10.05 0.45
C GLU A 25 -9.80 -9.08 1.35
N ASP A 26 -8.47 -9.14 1.38
CA ASP A 26 -7.67 -8.19 2.15
C ASP A 26 -7.83 -6.74 1.64
N ALA A 27 -8.10 -6.54 0.34
CA ALA A 27 -8.43 -5.22 -0.19
C ALA A 27 -9.80 -4.70 0.27
N GLU A 28 -10.70 -5.58 0.71
CA GLU A 28 -11.97 -5.20 1.35
C GLU A 28 -11.78 -4.87 2.84
N LEU A 29 -10.72 -5.38 3.45
CA LEU A 29 -10.48 -5.29 4.90
C LEU A 29 -9.47 -4.21 5.30
N ALA A 30 -8.68 -3.70 4.36
CA ALA A 30 -7.65 -2.70 4.61
C ALA A 30 -8.23 -1.34 5.05
N ASP A 31 -7.54 -0.63 5.96
CA ASP A 31 -7.80 0.79 6.24
C ASP A 31 -7.25 1.71 5.14
N VAL A 32 -6.12 1.33 4.58
CA VAL A 32 -5.42 2.09 3.53
C VAL A 32 -4.92 1.13 2.47
N ILE A 33 -5.20 1.44 1.20
CA ILE A 33 -4.59 0.77 0.06
C ILE A 33 -3.45 1.65 -0.47
N VAL A 34 -2.25 1.09 -0.64
CA VAL A 34 -1.12 1.79 -1.28
C VAL A 34 -0.87 1.15 -2.65
N ALA A 35 -1.23 1.88 -3.70
CA ALA A 35 -1.14 1.44 -5.08
C ALA A 35 0.10 2.05 -5.75
N VAL A 36 1.11 1.22 -6.02
CA VAL A 36 2.43 1.66 -6.51
C VAL A 36 2.63 1.23 -7.97
N GLY A 37 2.93 2.16 -8.86
CA GLY A 37 3.26 1.89 -10.27
C GLY A 37 2.18 1.11 -11.03
N CYS A 38 0.90 1.25 -10.65
CA CYS A 38 -0.19 0.47 -11.22
C CYS A 38 -1.41 1.32 -11.59
N ASN A 39 -2.18 0.83 -12.56
CA ASN A 39 -3.41 1.44 -13.05
C ASN A 39 -4.55 0.40 -13.02
N PRO A 40 -5.01 0.01 -11.82
CA PRO A 40 -5.80 -1.20 -11.63
C PRO A 40 -7.20 -1.15 -12.23
N TYR A 41 -7.80 0.03 -12.45
CA TYR A 41 -9.04 0.10 -13.23
C TYR A 41 -8.84 -0.42 -14.66
N GLU A 42 -7.72 -0.08 -15.31
CA GLU A 42 -7.44 -0.48 -16.69
C GLU A 42 -6.76 -1.86 -16.78
N THR A 43 -6.02 -2.27 -15.75
CA THR A 43 -5.10 -3.42 -15.86
C THR A 43 -5.40 -4.58 -14.91
N GLN A 44 -6.24 -4.36 -13.89
CA GLN A 44 -6.76 -5.37 -12.95
C GLN A 44 -8.25 -5.10 -12.66
N THR A 45 -9.00 -4.77 -13.71
CA THR A 45 -10.31 -4.11 -13.65
C THR A 45 -11.26 -4.73 -12.63
N ASN A 46 -11.49 -6.03 -12.70
CA ASN A 46 -12.47 -6.66 -11.81
C ASN A 46 -11.99 -6.78 -10.37
N TYR A 47 -10.68 -6.83 -10.12
CA TYR A 47 -10.17 -6.77 -8.74
C TYR A 47 -10.44 -5.39 -8.14
N PHE A 48 -10.14 -4.32 -8.89
CA PHE A 48 -10.42 -2.95 -8.49
C PHE A 48 -11.92 -2.71 -8.27
N LEU A 49 -12.76 -3.09 -9.25
CA LEU A 49 -14.20 -2.85 -9.21
C LEU A 49 -14.91 -3.68 -8.14
N ALA A 50 -14.53 -4.95 -7.96
CA ALA A 50 -15.27 -5.85 -7.08
C ALA A 50 -14.77 -5.86 -5.62
N HIS A 51 -13.52 -5.43 -5.35
CA HIS A 51 -12.94 -5.51 -4.01
C HIS A 51 -12.44 -4.15 -3.49
N TRP A 52 -11.78 -3.34 -4.32
CA TRP A 52 -11.23 -2.06 -3.85
C TRP A 52 -12.33 -1.00 -3.72
N LEU A 53 -13.15 -0.82 -4.76
CA LEU A 53 -14.20 0.18 -4.75
C LEU A 53 -15.22 -0.01 -3.62
N PRO A 54 -15.72 -1.22 -3.30
CA PRO A 54 -16.61 -1.41 -2.16
C PRO A 54 -16.00 -0.93 -0.83
N ASN A 55 -14.69 -1.13 -0.62
CA ASN A 55 -14.02 -0.66 0.59
C ASN A 55 -13.92 0.87 0.64
N LEU A 56 -13.51 1.48 -0.47
CA LEU A 56 -13.45 2.95 -0.60
C LEU A 56 -14.83 3.61 -0.45
N GLN A 57 -15.90 2.90 -0.84
CA GLN A 57 -17.30 3.32 -0.68
C GLN A 57 -17.85 3.06 0.73
N GLY A 58 -17.09 2.42 1.61
CA GLY A 58 -17.51 2.06 2.97
C GLY A 58 -18.45 0.84 3.04
N GLN A 59 -18.67 0.13 1.94
CA GLN A 59 -19.58 -1.03 1.89
C GLN A 59 -19.06 -2.23 2.68
N THR A 60 -17.73 -2.29 2.93
CA THR A 60 -17.09 -3.40 3.65
C THR A 60 -16.85 -3.08 5.14
N VAL A 61 -17.27 -1.90 5.62
CA VAL A 61 -17.05 -1.47 7.03
C VAL A 61 -17.64 -2.46 8.03
N ASP A 62 -18.86 -2.97 7.80
CA ASP A 62 -19.48 -3.91 8.73
C ASP A 62 -18.80 -5.27 8.74
N LYS A 63 -18.28 -5.72 7.58
CA LYS A 63 -17.43 -6.92 7.48
C LYS A 63 -16.17 -6.76 8.33
N ARG A 64 -15.54 -5.57 8.30
CA ARG A 64 -14.37 -5.24 9.13
C ARG A 64 -14.69 -5.24 10.62
N LYS A 65 -15.81 -4.62 11.04
CA LYS A 65 -16.27 -4.63 12.45
C LYS A 65 -16.50 -6.04 12.98
N GLN A 66 -17.06 -6.92 12.15
CA GLN A 66 -17.29 -8.31 12.52
C GLN A 66 -15.96 -9.09 12.64
N ARG A 67 -15.02 -8.84 11.73
CA ARG A 67 -13.72 -9.52 11.71
C ARG A 67 -12.79 -9.08 12.84
N PHE A 68 -12.83 -7.79 13.19
CA PHE A 68 -11.97 -7.16 14.19
C PHE A 68 -12.81 -6.44 15.26
N PRO A 69 -13.42 -7.17 16.20
CA PRO A 69 -14.21 -6.57 17.27
C PRO A 69 -13.35 -5.63 18.13
N GLY A 70 -13.82 -4.39 18.34
CA GLY A 70 -13.14 -3.37 19.14
C GLY A 70 -12.39 -2.33 18.32
N GLU A 71 -12.24 -2.53 17.01
CA GLU A 71 -11.75 -1.50 16.10
C GLU A 71 -12.89 -0.59 15.63
N THR A 72 -12.55 0.64 15.22
CA THR A 72 -13.50 1.62 14.68
C THR A 72 -13.24 1.84 13.18
N PRO A 73 -13.53 0.84 12.32
CA PRO A 73 -13.24 0.95 10.90
C PRO A 73 -14.09 2.06 10.26
N VAL A 74 -13.43 2.82 9.40
CA VAL A 74 -14.03 3.82 8.51
C VAL A 74 -13.85 3.36 7.05
N PRO A 75 -14.52 3.99 6.07
CA PRO A 75 -14.22 3.74 4.66
C PRO A 75 -12.72 3.92 4.39
N ALA A 76 -12.15 3.02 3.58
CA ALA A 76 -10.72 3.02 3.35
C ALA A 76 -10.24 4.28 2.63
N LYS A 77 -8.98 4.64 2.87
CA LYS A 77 -8.25 5.64 2.09
C LYS A 77 -7.37 4.94 1.05
N ILE A 78 -6.94 5.68 0.04
CA ILE A 78 -6.02 5.16 -0.97
C ILE A 78 -4.91 6.15 -1.30
N ILE A 79 -3.71 5.61 -1.46
CA ILE A 79 -2.51 6.32 -1.88
C ILE A 79 -2.10 5.77 -3.24
N PHE A 80 -1.87 6.63 -4.22
CA PHE A 80 -1.30 6.26 -5.51
C PHE A 80 0.10 6.81 -5.62
N VAL A 81 1.07 5.96 -5.97
CA VAL A 81 2.42 6.35 -6.37
C VAL A 81 2.53 6.09 -7.87
N ASP A 82 2.31 7.12 -8.67
CA ASP A 82 2.41 7.08 -10.12
C ASP A 82 2.74 8.51 -10.62
N PRO A 83 3.80 8.72 -11.43
CA PRO A 83 4.12 10.01 -12.05
C PRO A 83 3.06 10.52 -13.03
N ARG A 84 1.96 9.77 -13.22
CA ARG A 84 0.85 10.14 -14.11
C ARG A 84 -0.44 10.15 -13.33
N ARG A 85 -1.27 11.12 -13.66
CA ARG A 85 -2.67 11.10 -13.28
C ARG A 85 -3.47 10.15 -14.19
N THR A 86 -3.76 8.96 -13.69
CA THR A 86 -4.47 7.91 -14.45
C THR A 86 -6.00 7.96 -14.26
N SER A 87 -6.72 7.19 -15.08
CA SER A 87 -8.17 6.99 -14.92
C SER A 87 -8.52 6.36 -13.57
N THR A 88 -7.66 5.47 -13.04
CA THR A 88 -7.85 4.88 -11.70
C THR A 88 -7.89 5.97 -10.63
N VAL A 89 -6.96 6.94 -10.66
CA VAL A 89 -6.93 8.04 -9.68
C VAL A 89 -8.21 8.87 -9.75
N ALA A 90 -8.64 9.21 -10.97
CA ALA A 90 -9.87 9.98 -11.18
C ALA A 90 -11.12 9.25 -10.63
N ILE A 91 -11.24 7.95 -10.88
CA ILE A 91 -12.34 7.12 -10.37
C ILE A 91 -12.29 7.04 -8.83
N ALA A 92 -11.11 6.83 -8.26
CA ALA A 92 -10.95 6.75 -6.81
C ALA A 92 -11.35 8.07 -6.12
N GLU A 93 -10.96 9.23 -6.66
CA GLU A 93 -11.37 10.53 -6.12
C GLU A 93 -12.88 10.76 -6.21
N GLN A 94 -13.51 10.32 -7.30
CA GLN A 94 -14.96 10.42 -7.48
C GLN A 94 -15.71 9.55 -6.46
N VAL A 95 -15.17 8.37 -6.17
CA VAL A 95 -15.84 7.36 -5.35
C VAL A 95 -15.57 7.54 -3.85
N ALA A 96 -14.31 7.71 -3.45
CA ALA A 96 -13.90 7.84 -2.06
C ALA A 96 -13.96 9.30 -1.55
N GLY A 97 -14.04 10.26 -2.48
CA GLY A 97 -13.89 11.69 -2.20
C GLY A 97 -12.41 12.09 -2.17
N LYS A 98 -12.10 13.26 -2.76
CA LYS A 98 -10.73 13.80 -2.87
C LYS A 98 -9.92 13.79 -1.55
N PRO A 99 -10.48 14.08 -0.36
CA PRO A 99 -9.72 14.02 0.89
C PRO A 99 -9.23 12.62 1.31
N ASN A 100 -9.81 11.56 0.75
CA ASN A 100 -9.45 10.17 1.04
C ASN A 100 -8.52 9.56 -0.02
N VAL A 101 -8.08 10.37 -0.99
CA VAL A 101 -7.15 9.96 -2.05
C VAL A 101 -5.91 10.85 -2.02
N LEU A 102 -4.75 10.22 -1.84
CA LEU A 102 -3.46 10.90 -1.98
C LEU A 102 -2.78 10.41 -3.26
N HIS A 103 -2.70 11.26 -4.27
CA HIS A 103 -1.90 10.98 -5.47
C HIS A 103 -0.51 11.60 -5.29
N LEU A 104 0.48 10.75 -5.06
CA LEU A 104 1.89 11.08 -5.08
C LEU A 104 2.39 11.03 -6.52
N ASP A 105 2.29 12.19 -7.17
CA ASP A 105 2.81 12.46 -8.50
C ASP A 105 4.34 12.66 -8.44
N ILE A 106 5.07 11.56 -8.24
CA ILE A 106 6.53 11.58 -8.07
C ILE A 106 7.26 11.81 -9.39
N GLU A 107 8.51 12.24 -9.34
CA GLU A 107 9.36 12.23 -10.53
C GLU A 107 9.63 10.79 -11.00
N PRO A 108 9.63 10.49 -12.32
CA PRO A 108 9.86 9.15 -12.82
C PRO A 108 11.15 8.50 -12.30
N GLY A 109 11.05 7.28 -11.76
CA GLY A 109 12.19 6.51 -11.25
C GLY A 109 12.66 6.91 -9.85
N THR A 110 11.89 7.72 -9.11
CA THR A 110 12.23 8.16 -7.75
C THR A 110 11.56 7.36 -6.63
N ASP A 111 10.95 6.22 -6.94
CA ASP A 111 10.27 5.34 -5.98
C ASP A 111 11.16 4.94 -4.80
N THR A 112 12.44 4.63 -5.06
CA THR A 112 13.40 4.26 -4.00
C THR A 112 13.61 5.42 -3.02
N ALA A 113 13.71 6.65 -3.51
CA ALA A 113 13.84 7.83 -2.64
C ALA A 113 12.55 8.04 -1.82
N LEU A 114 11.38 7.87 -2.44
CA LEU A 114 10.09 7.94 -1.73
C LEU A 114 10.04 6.93 -0.58
N PHE A 115 10.32 5.65 -0.86
CA PHE A 115 10.20 4.60 0.16
C PHE A 115 11.29 4.67 1.23
N ASN A 116 12.51 5.10 0.89
CA ASN A 116 13.56 5.34 1.90
C ASN A 116 13.22 6.53 2.81
N GLY A 117 12.60 7.59 2.26
CA GLY A 117 12.09 8.72 3.03
C GLY A 117 10.97 8.31 3.99
N LEU A 118 9.97 7.57 3.48
CA LEU A 118 8.87 7.04 4.30
C LEU A 118 9.37 6.08 5.38
N PHE A 119 10.29 5.18 5.04
CA PHE A 119 10.93 4.26 5.99
C PHE A 119 11.66 5.02 7.09
N THR A 120 12.45 6.04 6.73
CA THR A 120 13.12 6.92 7.69
C THR A 120 12.11 7.58 8.63
N TYR A 121 11.06 8.18 8.07
CA TYR A 121 10.06 8.92 8.85
C TYR A 121 9.26 8.03 9.80
N VAL A 122 8.80 6.87 9.35
CA VAL A 122 8.06 5.89 10.18
C VAL A 122 8.91 5.38 11.34
N ILE A 123 10.22 5.20 11.12
CA ILE A 123 11.16 4.84 12.19
C ILE A 123 11.28 5.97 13.21
N ASP A 124 11.49 7.21 12.75
CA ASP A 124 11.63 8.38 13.62
C ASP A 124 10.39 8.64 14.47
N GLN A 125 9.21 8.38 13.92
CA GLN A 125 7.94 8.50 14.65
C GLN A 125 7.64 7.31 15.56
N GLY A 126 8.41 6.23 15.50
CA GLY A 126 8.14 4.99 16.25
C GLY A 126 6.89 4.24 15.78
N TRP A 127 6.44 4.45 14.53
CA TRP A 127 5.22 3.87 13.96
C TRP A 127 5.42 2.47 13.37
N HIS A 128 6.44 1.74 13.81
CA HIS A 128 6.75 0.39 13.35
C HIS A 128 6.53 -0.63 14.47
N ASP A 129 6.15 -1.85 14.10
CA ASP A 129 5.92 -2.93 15.06
C ASP A 129 7.25 -3.53 15.53
N THR A 130 7.73 -3.04 16.67
CA THR A 130 8.99 -3.49 17.29
C THR A 130 8.96 -4.96 17.71
N ALA A 131 7.81 -5.49 18.14
CA ALA A 131 7.67 -6.87 18.58
C ALA A 131 7.74 -7.83 17.39
N PHE A 132 7.07 -7.49 16.29
CA PHE A 132 7.16 -8.25 15.04
C PHE A 132 8.59 -8.23 14.49
N ILE A 133 9.22 -7.06 14.43
CA ILE A 133 10.60 -6.92 13.94
C ILE A 133 11.56 -7.80 14.74
N ALA A 134 11.50 -7.74 16.07
CA ALA A 134 12.38 -8.52 16.93
C ALA A 134 12.20 -10.03 16.81
N SER A 135 10.97 -10.50 16.55
CA SER A 135 10.62 -11.92 16.58
C SER A 135 10.73 -12.59 15.22
N TYR A 136 10.47 -11.88 14.12
CA TYR A 136 10.22 -12.47 12.80
C TYR A 136 11.05 -11.86 11.67
N THR A 137 11.95 -10.93 11.95
CA THR A 137 12.77 -10.29 10.92
C THR A 137 14.27 -10.34 11.26
N LYS A 138 15.11 -9.99 10.28
CA LYS A 138 16.56 -9.85 10.44
C LYS A 138 17.06 -8.65 9.62
N GLY A 139 18.14 -8.02 10.08
CA GLY A 139 18.81 -6.96 9.31
C GLY A 139 18.17 -5.57 9.39
N PHE A 140 17.22 -5.35 10.31
CA PHE A 140 16.51 -4.07 10.46
C PHE A 140 17.47 -2.89 10.69
N ASP A 141 18.40 -2.99 11.65
CA ASP A 141 19.36 -1.90 11.95
C ASP A 141 20.27 -1.58 10.76
N ALA A 142 20.68 -2.62 10.02
CA ALA A 142 21.49 -2.45 8.81
C ALA A 142 20.70 -1.74 7.71
N ALA A 143 19.42 -2.11 7.51
CA ALA A 143 18.53 -1.44 6.57
C ALA A 143 18.27 0.01 6.98
N MET A 144 18.02 0.29 8.26
CA MET A 144 17.86 1.63 8.81
C MET A 144 19.07 2.50 8.50
N LYS A 145 20.27 2.00 8.78
CA LYS A 145 21.52 2.75 8.53
C LYS A 145 21.78 2.98 7.04
N ALA A 146 21.56 1.97 6.20
CA ALA A 146 21.86 2.04 4.78
C ALA A 146 20.88 2.92 3.98
N ASN A 147 19.62 2.99 4.41
CA ASN A 147 18.54 3.68 3.69
C ASN A 147 18.12 5.00 4.34
N ARG A 148 18.86 5.48 5.34
CA ARG A 148 18.57 6.74 6.03
C ARG A 148 18.60 7.91 5.05
N MET A 149 17.54 8.72 5.05
CA MET A 149 17.47 9.97 4.26
C MET A 149 17.43 11.21 5.15
N SER A 150 17.91 12.34 4.63
CA SER A 150 17.56 13.66 5.19
C SER A 150 16.10 13.96 4.83
N LEU A 151 15.32 14.42 5.82
CA LEU A 151 13.93 14.84 5.64
C LEU A 151 13.76 16.36 5.73
N GLU A 152 14.86 17.07 6.00
CA GLU A 152 14.99 18.53 5.98
C GLU A 152 15.56 19.02 4.64
#